data_AF-A0A932MTE0-F1
#
_entry.id   AF-A0A932MTE0-F1
#
_cell.length_a   1.000
_cell.length_b   1.000
_cell.length_c   1.000
_cell.angle_alpha   90.00
_cell.angle_beta   90.00
_cell.angle_gamma   90.00
#
_symmetry.space_group_name_H-M   'P 1'
#
loop_
_entity.id
_entity.type
_entity.pdbx_description
1 polymer ?
#
loop_
_entity_poly.entity_id
_entity_poly.type
_entity_poly.pdbx_seq_one_letter_code
_entity_poly.pdbx_strand_id
1 'polypeptide(L)'
;MRKQLKKIFAGYPLAIILLSGLSFSVSAQTVAFYFVAPRATIAAGFSATMDSLYCPMGYARTEITAANAAAFRSQAPPKILYVYNQLQAGTTLRNNVNLVLRNSAGSVVRVEYWLADDRTGLSLSPADTNQIFMKYADNGKKYVWPAANNGPYPDGRRFDGWVMFGEHQLETDQSRRTGGMRAVDEVVLHETSHTQFTGPWSKWGAVSGNAITYGADGMHYFSISELLGDQEGALNEGLATFYGFIMNDSALQKLMTEFTSTGYRYFVEGRSVLAGSRELYSVAARRRTTLTDAEGHAQQYEGGGDITIFAYKWSDVPGFYLLFAESTSTAFFSIFRNRSYQNKDTALSMIRYTSTAMSPERRKRFLSYACNRIALKMEEYNNSAAGRADASRISSLFPFAVLDLVTHFGMTDDEFQADYRRNYADRDPRAFAEYFTRRAAIRALVQADINADPIRFDQALQTIINYCKQPANIL
;
A
#
# COMPACT_ATOMS: atom_id res chain seq x y z
N MET A 1 -62.71 28.91 -7.16
CA MET A 1 -63.14 27.72 -6.38
C MET A 1 -62.86 26.47 -7.22
N ARG A 2 -61.67 25.86 -7.16
CA ARG A 2 -61.21 24.84 -6.18
C ARG A 2 -62.18 23.65 -6.03
N LYS A 3 -61.80 22.50 -6.62
CA LYS A 3 -61.98 21.08 -6.21
C LYS A 3 -61.53 20.23 -7.42
N GLN A 4 -60.70 19.19 -7.36
CA GLN A 4 -60.03 18.49 -6.28
C GLN A 4 -58.87 17.68 -6.90
N LEU A 5 -57.66 17.84 -6.35
CA LEU A 5 -56.54 16.90 -6.51
C LEU A 5 -56.89 15.56 -5.83
N LYS A 6 -56.54 14.43 -6.45
CA LYS A 6 -56.16 13.19 -5.75
C LYS A 6 -55.47 12.17 -6.69
N LYS A 7 -54.15 12.00 -6.46
CA LYS A 7 -53.32 10.77 -6.50
C LYS A 7 -53.13 10.10 -7.89
N ILE A 8 -51.98 9.54 -8.28
CA ILE A 8 -50.95 8.79 -7.53
C ILE A 8 -49.58 9.05 -8.17
N PHE A 9 -48.65 9.67 -7.41
CA PHE A 9 -47.21 9.50 -7.63
C PHE A 9 -46.82 8.17 -6.98
N ALA A 10 -46.39 7.19 -7.77
CA ALA A 10 -45.74 5.99 -7.26
C ALA A 10 -44.28 6.36 -6.95
N GLY A 11 -44.01 6.62 -5.67
CA GLY A 11 -42.67 6.78 -5.14
C GLY A 11 -41.95 5.44 -5.10
N TYR A 12 -40.74 5.40 -5.65
CA TYR A 12 -39.77 4.36 -5.34
C TYR A 12 -39.24 4.59 -3.93
N PRO A 13 -39.38 3.64 -2.99
CA PRO A 13 -38.68 3.74 -1.72
C PRO A 13 -37.18 3.51 -1.99
N LEU A 14 -36.38 4.52 -1.64
CA LEU A 14 -34.94 4.43 -1.50
C LEU A 14 -34.67 3.40 -0.38
N ALA A 15 -34.49 2.14 -0.73
CA ALA A 15 -34.14 1.09 0.23
C ALA A 15 -32.68 1.26 0.62
N ILE A 16 -32.42 2.01 1.70
CA ILE A 16 -31.17 1.94 2.45
C ILE A 16 -31.15 0.56 3.11
N ILE A 17 -30.53 -0.41 2.45
CA ILE A 17 -30.30 -1.73 3.03
C ILE A 17 -29.07 -1.63 3.92
N LEU A 18 -29.30 -1.53 5.23
CA LEU A 18 -28.31 -1.90 6.23
C LEU A 18 -27.95 -3.37 6.02
N LEU A 19 -26.75 -3.62 5.50
CA LEU A 19 -26.08 -4.91 5.65
C LEU A 19 -25.96 -5.17 7.16
N SER A 20 -26.85 -6.00 7.70
CA SER A 20 -26.76 -6.57 9.04
C SER A 20 -25.61 -7.58 9.10
N GLY A 21 -24.38 -7.09 8.94
CA GLY A 21 -23.21 -7.72 9.49
C GLY A 21 -23.18 -7.42 10.98
N LEU A 22 -22.93 -8.43 11.80
CA LEU A 22 -22.64 -8.31 13.23
C LEU A 22 -21.87 -7.02 13.51
N SER A 23 -22.56 -6.05 14.12
CA SER A 23 -21.98 -4.77 14.50
C SER A 23 -21.10 -5.00 15.71
N PHE A 24 -19.93 -5.59 15.50
CA PHE A 24 -18.84 -5.43 16.44
C PHE A 24 -18.59 -3.93 16.52
N SER A 25 -18.86 -3.36 17.69
CA SER A 25 -18.39 -2.02 18.01
C SER A 25 -16.87 -2.10 18.07
N VAL A 26 -16.22 -2.03 16.90
CA VAL A 26 -14.78 -1.85 16.83
C VAL A 26 -14.55 -0.50 17.49
N SER A 27 -13.90 -0.51 18.66
CA SER A 27 -13.50 0.72 19.33
C SER A 27 -12.78 1.59 18.31
N ALA A 28 -13.31 2.78 18.04
CA ALA A 28 -12.69 3.67 17.09
C ALA A 28 -11.26 3.97 17.55
N GLN A 29 -10.28 3.78 16.66
CA GLN A 29 -8.90 4.11 16.98
C GLN A 29 -8.80 5.61 17.27
N THR A 30 -8.14 5.96 18.37
CA THR A 30 -7.83 7.36 18.66
C THR A 30 -6.71 7.85 17.76
N VAL A 31 -6.77 9.10 17.33
CA VAL A 31 -5.68 9.73 16.58
C VAL A 31 -5.15 10.92 17.35
N ALA A 32 -3.84 10.91 17.58
CA ALA A 32 -3.10 11.97 18.24
C ALA A 32 -2.10 12.60 17.27
N PHE A 33 -1.74 13.85 17.52
CA PHE A 33 -0.79 14.58 16.69
C PHE A 33 0.32 15.16 17.58
N TYR A 34 1.56 15.00 17.16
CA TYR A 34 2.72 15.59 17.80
C TYR A 34 3.40 16.53 16.81
N PHE A 35 3.68 17.75 17.25
CA PHE A 35 4.58 18.64 16.53
C PHE A 35 6.00 18.42 17.05
N VAL A 36 6.93 18.11 16.15
CA VAL A 36 8.34 17.85 16.45
C VAL A 36 9.15 18.95 15.79
N ALA A 37 9.96 19.68 16.55
CA ALA A 37 10.72 20.81 16.02
C ALA A 37 11.99 21.03 16.86
N PRO A 38 12.92 21.90 16.43
CA PRO A 38 14.06 22.27 17.26
C PRO A 38 13.62 22.68 18.66
N ARG A 39 14.37 22.28 19.68
CA ARG A 39 14.00 22.50 21.09
C ARG A 39 13.68 23.98 21.39
N ALA A 40 14.41 24.90 20.78
CA ALA A 40 14.18 26.34 20.93
C ALA A 40 12.81 26.78 20.38
N THR A 41 12.38 26.21 19.25
CA THR A 41 11.06 26.47 18.65
C THR A 41 9.94 26.01 19.58
N ILE A 42 10.04 24.78 20.10
CA ILE A 42 9.04 24.25 21.03
C ILE A 42 9.01 25.07 22.33
N ALA A 43 10.18 25.43 22.90
CA ALA A 43 10.25 26.25 24.12
C ALA A 43 9.64 27.64 23.96
N ALA A 44 9.85 28.29 22.80
CA ALA A 44 9.30 29.61 22.52
C ALA A 44 7.77 29.57 22.31
N GLY A 45 7.25 28.46 21.80
CA GLY A 45 5.87 28.34 21.35
C GLY A 45 4.90 27.62 22.29
N PHE A 46 5.41 26.75 23.17
CA PHE A 46 4.59 25.80 23.93
C PHE A 46 5.07 25.74 25.39
N SER A 47 4.22 26.22 26.31
CA SER A 47 4.66 26.76 27.61
C SER A 47 4.97 25.76 28.74
N ALA A 48 4.99 24.43 28.52
CA ALA A 48 5.44 23.47 29.57
C ALA A 48 5.59 22.00 29.14
N THR A 49 4.91 21.54 28.09
CA THR A 49 4.90 20.12 27.70
C THR A 49 5.92 19.87 26.59
N MET A 50 7.19 19.87 26.96
CA MET A 50 8.28 19.50 26.08
C MET A 50 8.76 18.09 26.43
N ASP A 51 8.69 17.19 25.47
CA ASP A 51 9.28 15.86 25.56
C ASP A 51 10.35 15.69 24.48
N SER A 52 11.53 15.19 24.84
CA SER A 52 12.56 14.84 23.86
C SER A 52 12.75 13.33 23.69
N LEU A 53 11.94 12.52 24.36
CA LEU A 53 11.92 11.09 24.19
C LEU A 53 11.55 10.74 22.75
N TYR A 54 12.38 9.89 22.14
CA TYR A 54 12.27 9.44 20.75
C TYR A 54 12.37 10.54 19.68
N CYS A 55 12.73 11.78 20.03
CA CYS A 55 12.96 12.87 19.08
C CYS A 55 14.42 12.93 18.65
N PRO A 56 14.75 13.28 17.38
CA PRO A 56 16.13 13.48 16.94
C PRO A 56 16.92 14.40 17.87
N MET A 57 18.25 14.23 17.91
CA MET A 57 19.10 15.05 18.77
C MET A 57 18.89 16.56 18.50
N GLY A 58 18.62 17.33 19.56
CA GLY A 58 18.35 18.78 19.48
C GLY A 58 16.88 19.15 19.21
N TYR A 59 16.02 18.15 18.99
CA TYR A 59 14.58 18.33 18.79
C TYR A 59 13.80 17.99 20.06
N ALA A 60 12.57 18.48 20.10
CA ALA A 60 11.58 18.09 21.08
C ALA A 60 10.20 18.01 20.42
N ARG A 61 9.24 17.41 21.11
CA ARG A 61 7.85 17.31 20.69
C ARG A 61 6.91 17.90 21.71
N THR A 62 5.73 18.25 21.22
CA THR A 62 4.56 18.62 22.01
C THR A 62 3.32 18.01 21.37
N GLU A 63 2.39 17.49 22.17
CA GLU A 63 1.11 17.00 21.66
C GLU A 63 0.25 18.20 21.24
N ILE A 64 -0.31 18.14 20.04
CA ILE A 64 -1.22 19.16 19.53
C ILE A 64 -2.62 18.85 20.08
N THR A 65 -3.08 19.73 20.96
CA THR A 65 -4.40 19.68 21.60
C THR A 65 -5.23 20.90 21.20
N ALA A 66 -6.51 20.93 21.55
CA ALA A 66 -7.34 22.11 21.33
C ALA A 66 -6.76 23.38 21.99
N ALA A 67 -6.04 23.24 23.11
CA ALA A 67 -5.47 24.36 23.86
C ALA A 67 -4.27 25.02 23.16
N ASN A 68 -3.50 24.28 22.37
CA ASN A 68 -2.27 24.79 21.73
C ASN A 68 -2.29 24.75 20.18
N ALA A 69 -3.40 24.32 19.57
CA ALA A 69 -3.53 24.21 18.11
C ALA A 69 -3.28 25.56 17.39
N ALA A 70 -3.64 26.70 18.00
CA ALA A 70 -3.36 28.01 17.42
C ALA A 70 -1.85 28.31 17.35
N ALA A 71 -1.11 27.99 18.43
CA ALA A 71 0.34 28.14 18.47
C ALA A 71 1.02 27.22 17.44
N PHE A 72 0.58 25.96 17.33
CA PHE A 72 1.02 25.06 16.26
C PHE A 72 0.78 25.68 14.89
N ARG A 73 -0.44 26.12 14.56
CA ARG A 73 -0.76 26.68 13.23
C ARG A 73 0.08 27.91 12.87
N SER A 74 0.53 28.70 13.86
CA SER A 74 1.41 29.86 13.62
C SER A 74 2.88 29.51 13.35
N GLN A 75 3.33 28.34 13.78
CA GLN A 75 4.75 27.93 13.72
C GLN A 75 5.00 26.79 12.73
N ALA A 76 3.98 25.98 12.48
CA ALA A 76 4.06 24.81 11.63
C ALA A 76 4.47 25.20 10.20
N PRO A 77 5.44 24.49 9.62
CA PRO A 77 5.75 24.62 8.20
C PRO A 77 4.55 24.28 7.30
N PRO A 78 4.54 24.77 6.04
CA PRO A 78 3.39 24.62 5.15
C PRO A 78 2.88 23.19 4.93
N LYS A 79 3.73 22.17 4.71
CA LYS A 79 3.24 20.80 4.42
C LYS A 79 2.77 20.08 5.67
N ILE A 80 3.48 20.24 6.77
CA ILE A 80 3.05 19.75 8.08
C ILE A 80 1.70 20.35 8.48
N LEU A 81 1.53 21.66 8.30
CA LEU A 81 0.26 22.34 8.53
C LEU A 81 -0.84 21.80 7.61
N TYR A 82 -0.52 21.56 6.34
CA TYR A 82 -1.45 20.95 5.40
C TYR A 82 -1.89 19.55 5.87
N VAL A 83 -0.95 18.66 6.21
CA VAL A 83 -1.26 17.30 6.69
C VAL A 83 -2.14 17.34 7.94
N TYR A 84 -1.78 18.17 8.93
CA TYR A 84 -2.60 18.34 10.13
C TYR A 84 -4.02 18.77 9.79
N ASN A 85 -4.18 19.78 8.91
CA ASN A 85 -5.50 20.27 8.50
C ASN A 85 -6.29 19.20 7.71
N GLN A 86 -5.64 18.44 6.83
CA GLN A 86 -6.28 17.36 6.08
C GLN A 86 -6.61 16.14 6.94
N LEU A 87 -6.03 15.99 8.12
CA LEU A 87 -6.37 14.92 9.06
C LEU A 87 -7.45 15.32 10.08
N GLN A 88 -7.99 16.54 9.98
CA GLN A 88 -9.14 16.95 10.80
C GLN A 88 -10.43 16.26 10.36
N ALA A 89 -11.38 16.12 11.29
CA ALA A 89 -12.67 15.47 11.02
C ALA A 89 -13.41 16.13 9.85
N GLY A 90 -14.01 15.30 8.98
CA GLY A 90 -14.85 15.74 7.86
C GLY A 90 -14.10 16.01 6.54
N THR A 91 -12.77 16.02 6.53
CA THR A 91 -11.99 16.14 5.29
C THR A 91 -12.00 14.81 4.50
N THR A 92 -11.73 14.89 3.20
CA THR A 92 -11.62 13.70 2.33
C THR A 92 -10.49 12.77 2.78
N LEU A 93 -9.32 13.31 3.11
CA LEU A 93 -8.19 12.49 3.57
C LEU A 93 -8.51 11.80 4.89
N ARG A 94 -9.08 12.53 5.87
CA ARG A 94 -9.46 11.93 7.16
C ARG A 94 -10.50 10.82 7.01
N ASN A 95 -11.47 10.98 6.10
CA ASN A 95 -12.45 9.93 5.84
C ASN A 95 -11.79 8.65 5.29
N ASN A 96 -10.82 8.78 4.37
CA ASN A 96 -10.08 7.63 3.86
C ASN A 96 -9.14 7.01 4.90
N VAL A 97 -8.47 7.84 5.71
CA VAL A 97 -7.70 7.38 6.88
C VAL A 97 -8.60 6.57 7.81
N ASN A 98 -9.78 7.06 8.16
CA ASN A 98 -10.72 6.32 9.01
C ASN A 98 -11.17 4.99 8.41
N LEU A 99 -11.18 4.84 7.08
CA LEU A 99 -11.45 3.55 6.42
C LEU A 99 -10.29 2.58 6.62
N VAL A 100 -9.05 3.06 6.49
CA VAL A 100 -7.82 2.29 6.69
C VAL A 100 -7.64 1.91 8.16
N LEU A 101 -7.89 2.81 9.11
CA LEU A 101 -7.85 2.55 10.55
C LEU A 101 -8.82 1.45 11.02
N ARG A 102 -9.72 0.97 10.18
CA ARG A 102 -10.60 -0.16 10.52
C ARG A 102 -10.00 -1.51 10.11
N ASN A 103 -8.88 -1.51 9.40
CA ASN A 103 -8.24 -2.72 8.89
C ASN A 103 -7.48 -3.48 9.99
N SER A 104 -7.20 -2.89 11.15
CA SER A 104 -6.51 -3.61 12.25
C SER A 104 -7.35 -4.71 12.91
N ALA A 105 -8.62 -4.88 12.52
CA ALA A 105 -9.58 -5.73 13.24
C ALA A 105 -9.70 -5.40 14.74
N GLY A 106 -9.38 -4.15 15.13
CA GLY A 106 -9.37 -3.69 16.51
C GLY A 106 -8.09 -4.00 17.30
N SER A 107 -7.04 -4.54 16.66
CA SER A 107 -5.76 -4.80 17.31
C SER A 107 -4.98 -3.52 17.61
N VAL A 108 -5.13 -2.49 16.78
CA VAL A 108 -4.54 -1.16 16.98
C VAL A 108 -5.56 -0.26 17.66
N VAL A 109 -5.14 0.48 18.69
CA VAL A 109 -6.05 1.34 19.50
C VAL A 109 -5.80 2.82 19.30
N ARG A 110 -4.59 3.19 18.92
CA ARG A 110 -4.16 4.59 18.77
C ARG A 110 -3.15 4.68 17.64
N VAL A 111 -3.27 5.76 16.86
CA VAL A 111 -2.29 6.14 15.85
C VAL A 111 -1.83 7.56 16.12
N GLU A 112 -0.53 7.74 16.24
CA GLU A 112 0.12 9.02 16.46
C GLU A 112 0.76 9.52 15.18
N TYR A 113 0.45 10.76 14.77
CA TYR A 113 1.12 11.43 13.68
C TYR A 113 2.17 12.39 14.23
N TRP A 114 3.44 12.13 13.93
CA TRP A 114 4.59 12.92 14.34
C TRP A 114 5.02 13.78 13.16
N LEU A 115 4.74 15.08 13.26
CA LEU A 115 4.94 16.05 12.19
C LEU A 115 6.19 16.88 12.48
N ALA A 116 7.28 16.62 11.77
CA ALA A 116 8.62 17.12 12.10
C ALA A 116 9.10 18.27 11.20
N ASP A 117 9.28 19.46 11.77
CA ASP A 117 9.92 20.60 11.09
C ASP A 117 11.43 20.35 10.94
N ASP A 118 11.79 19.61 9.90
CA ASP A 118 13.17 19.24 9.57
C ASP A 118 13.79 20.08 8.45
N ARG A 119 13.19 21.23 8.10
CA ARG A 119 13.67 22.10 6.99
C ARG A 119 15.12 22.53 7.13
N THR A 120 15.63 22.62 8.36
CA THR A 120 17.03 22.99 8.61
C THR A 120 17.99 21.80 8.53
N GLY A 121 17.47 20.59 8.40
CA GLY A 121 18.16 19.32 8.52
C GLY A 121 18.35 18.87 9.96
N LEU A 122 18.57 17.57 10.08
CA LEU A 122 18.94 16.86 11.30
C LEU A 122 20.46 16.65 11.34
N SER A 123 21.00 16.49 12.55
CA SER A 123 22.42 16.18 12.76
C SER A 123 22.80 14.84 12.10
N LEU A 124 23.94 14.81 11.41
CA LEU A 124 24.52 13.57 10.87
C LEU A 124 25.18 12.69 11.94
N SER A 125 25.22 13.13 13.20
CA SER A 125 25.94 12.46 14.28
C SER A 125 25.58 10.97 14.40
N PRO A 126 26.57 10.05 14.47
CA PRO A 126 26.34 8.64 14.78
C PRO A 126 25.64 8.43 16.13
N ALA A 127 25.69 9.41 17.04
CA ALA A 127 25.01 9.36 18.32
C ALA A 127 23.49 9.60 18.24
N ASP A 128 22.95 9.97 17.07
CA ASP A 128 21.50 10.11 16.87
C ASP A 128 20.83 8.74 16.69
N THR A 129 20.72 8.04 17.81
CA THR A 129 20.20 6.67 17.95
C THR A 129 18.68 6.58 18.02
N ASN A 130 17.94 7.69 17.82
CA ASN A 130 16.49 7.68 17.96
C ASN A 130 15.84 6.80 16.89
N GLN A 131 15.36 5.64 17.34
CA GLN A 131 14.94 4.52 16.50
C GLN A 131 13.60 4.71 15.80
N ILE A 132 12.77 5.66 16.25
CA ILE A 132 11.42 5.79 15.67
C ILE A 132 11.48 6.50 14.31
N PHE A 133 12.34 7.52 14.17
CA PHE A 133 12.44 8.29 12.93
C PHE A 133 13.36 7.62 11.94
N MET A 134 12.82 7.25 10.79
CA MET A 134 13.62 6.89 9.62
C MET A 134 14.20 8.16 9.03
N LYS A 135 15.50 8.13 8.72
CA LYS A 135 16.26 9.30 8.29
C LYS A 135 17.02 8.97 7.02
N TYR A 136 17.00 9.89 6.07
CA TYR A 136 17.79 9.80 4.85
C TYR A 136 18.73 10.98 4.69
N ALA A 137 19.85 10.74 4.01
CA ALA A 137 20.80 11.80 3.71
C ALA A 137 20.40 12.52 2.41
N ASP A 138 20.40 13.84 2.43
CA ASP A 138 20.25 14.69 1.25
C ASP A 138 21.02 16.01 1.48
N ASN A 139 21.71 16.50 0.46
CA ASN A 139 22.45 17.76 0.49
C ASN A 139 23.34 17.96 1.74
N GLY A 140 24.04 16.90 2.17
CA GLY A 140 24.94 16.93 3.33
C GLY A 140 24.23 17.02 4.70
N LYS A 141 22.92 16.76 4.75
CA LYS A 141 22.09 16.76 5.98
C LYS A 141 21.25 15.49 6.04
N LYS A 142 20.67 15.19 7.21
CA LYS A 142 19.64 14.14 7.35
C LYS A 142 18.25 14.78 7.39
N TYR A 143 17.26 14.11 6.84
CA TYR A 143 15.84 14.52 6.91
C TYR A 143 14.98 13.33 7.30
N VAL A 144 13.79 13.60 7.83
CA VAL A 144 12.83 12.56 8.19
C VAL A 144 12.22 11.99 6.92
N TRP A 145 12.39 10.69 6.72
CA TRP A 145 11.68 9.93 5.69
C TRP A 145 10.27 9.57 6.21
N PRO A 146 9.21 9.71 5.39
CA PRO A 146 7.89 9.17 5.68
C PRO A 146 8.00 7.70 6.08
N ALA A 147 7.51 7.38 7.26
CA ALA A 147 7.56 6.02 7.75
C ALA A 147 6.43 5.76 8.73
N ALA A 148 6.11 4.50 8.88
CA ALA A 148 5.18 4.05 9.88
C ALA A 148 5.58 2.72 10.52
N ASN A 149 5.31 2.65 11.81
CA ASN A 149 5.58 1.48 12.65
C ASN A 149 4.40 1.25 13.59
N ASN A 150 4.33 0.06 14.16
CA ASN A 150 3.48 -0.23 15.30
C ASN A 150 4.24 -1.06 16.33
N GLY A 151 3.78 -1.00 17.57
CA GLY A 151 4.41 -1.67 18.70
C GLY A 151 3.36 -2.05 19.75
N PRO A 152 3.72 -2.97 20.67
CA PRO A 152 2.78 -3.43 21.69
C PRO A 152 2.34 -2.26 22.57
N TYR A 153 1.03 -2.15 22.76
CA TYR A 153 0.42 -1.28 23.76
C TYR A 153 0.82 -1.74 25.16
N PRO A 154 0.84 -0.86 26.19
CA PRO A 154 1.21 -1.27 27.55
C PRO A 154 0.42 -2.44 28.16
N ASP A 155 -0.75 -2.79 27.61
CA ASP A 155 -1.52 -3.96 28.04
C ASP A 155 -1.07 -5.30 27.45
N GLY A 156 -0.08 -5.28 26.54
CA GLY A 156 0.50 -6.45 25.89
C GLY A 156 -0.43 -7.20 24.92
N ARG A 157 -1.63 -6.68 24.64
CA ARG A 157 -2.64 -7.34 23.78
C ARG A 157 -2.99 -6.53 22.54
N ARG A 158 -2.85 -5.20 22.62
CA ARG A 158 -3.17 -4.26 21.55
C ARG A 158 -1.91 -3.56 21.07
N PHE A 159 -2.02 -2.69 20.07
CA PHE A 159 -0.90 -1.99 19.45
C PHE A 159 -1.13 -0.48 19.39
N ASP A 160 -0.05 0.29 19.53
CA ASP A 160 0.03 1.69 19.12
C ASP A 160 0.70 1.77 17.75
N GLY A 161 0.19 2.66 16.89
CA GLY A 161 0.80 3.02 15.62
C GLY A 161 1.46 4.39 15.69
N TRP A 162 2.59 4.54 15.00
CA TRP A 162 3.28 5.80 14.80
C TRP A 162 3.48 6.04 13.32
N VAL A 163 3.16 7.24 12.87
CA VAL A 163 3.36 7.74 11.51
C VAL A 163 4.22 8.99 11.60
N MET A 164 5.31 9.04 10.85
CA MET A 164 6.30 10.11 10.94
C MET A 164 6.46 10.80 9.59
N PHE A 165 6.40 12.13 9.58
CA PHE A 165 6.58 12.94 8.38
C PHE A 165 7.55 14.09 8.64
N GLY A 166 8.48 14.32 7.69
CA GLY A 166 9.32 15.51 7.62
C GLY A 166 8.79 16.53 6.61
N GLU A 167 8.90 17.82 6.92
CA GLU A 167 8.54 18.88 5.98
C GLU A 167 9.32 18.77 4.66
N HIS A 168 10.62 18.49 4.73
CA HIS A 168 11.50 18.46 3.55
C HIS A 168 11.08 17.38 2.54
N GLN A 169 10.78 16.18 3.01
CA GLN A 169 10.33 15.10 2.13
C GLN A 169 8.91 15.34 1.62
N LEU A 170 8.00 15.89 2.42
CA LEU A 170 6.64 16.24 1.94
C LEU A 170 6.67 17.31 0.84
N GLU A 171 7.56 18.30 0.93
CA GLU A 171 7.77 19.28 -0.16
C GLU A 171 8.37 18.60 -1.40
N THR A 172 9.32 17.68 -1.21
CA THR A 172 9.90 16.88 -2.30
C THR A 172 8.83 16.04 -3.01
N ASP A 173 7.97 15.35 -2.24
CA ASP A 173 6.87 14.56 -2.78
C ASP A 173 5.91 15.43 -3.59
N GLN A 174 5.48 16.57 -3.03
CA GLN A 174 4.59 17.48 -3.74
C GLN A 174 5.22 18.04 -5.03
N SER A 175 6.49 18.42 -5.00
CA SER A 175 7.15 19.10 -6.12
C SER A 175 7.59 18.14 -7.22
N ARG A 176 7.94 16.89 -6.89
CA ARG A 176 8.51 15.92 -7.84
C ARG A 176 7.54 14.82 -8.27
N ARG A 177 6.52 14.48 -7.47
CA ARG A 177 5.57 13.40 -7.83
C ARG A 177 4.35 13.92 -8.55
N THR A 178 3.83 13.07 -9.43
CA THR A 178 2.57 13.34 -10.14
C THR A 178 1.44 13.56 -9.13
N GLY A 179 0.58 14.55 -9.36
CA GLY A 179 -0.57 14.85 -8.50
C GLY A 179 -0.36 15.98 -7.49
N GLY A 180 0.87 16.51 -7.36
CA GLY A 180 1.15 17.69 -6.52
C GLY A 180 0.78 17.44 -5.05
N MET A 181 -0.14 18.25 -4.49
CA MET A 181 -0.62 18.04 -3.11
C MET A 181 -1.25 16.65 -2.90
N ARG A 182 -1.78 16.01 -3.94
CA ARG A 182 -2.30 14.64 -3.83
C ARG A 182 -1.22 13.60 -3.57
N ALA A 183 0.03 13.88 -3.93
CA ALA A 183 1.15 13.02 -3.55
C ALA A 183 1.38 13.04 -2.02
N VAL A 184 1.14 14.18 -1.36
CA VAL A 184 1.17 14.26 0.11
C VAL A 184 0.01 13.47 0.72
N ASP A 185 -1.20 13.61 0.19
CA ASP A 185 -2.37 12.81 0.65
C ASP A 185 -2.13 11.30 0.48
N GLU A 186 -1.53 10.91 -0.64
CA GLU A 186 -1.13 9.54 -0.96
C GLU A 186 -0.15 8.98 0.08
N VAL A 187 0.94 9.71 0.35
CA VAL A 187 1.95 9.34 1.37
C VAL A 187 1.32 9.20 2.75
N VAL A 188 0.43 10.13 3.13
CA VAL A 188 -0.26 10.05 4.43
C VAL A 188 -1.06 8.76 4.56
N LEU A 189 -1.79 8.40 3.51
CA LEU A 189 -2.65 7.22 3.52
C LEU A 189 -1.85 5.91 3.41
N HIS A 190 -0.78 5.91 2.62
CA HIS A 190 0.20 4.83 2.53
C HIS A 190 0.80 4.53 3.91
N GLU A 191 1.41 5.51 4.57
CA GLU A 191 2.05 5.29 5.87
C GLU A 191 1.02 4.92 6.96
N THR A 192 -0.18 5.50 6.89
CA THR A 192 -1.25 5.10 7.82
C THR A 192 -1.59 3.61 7.67
N SER A 193 -1.56 3.05 6.45
CA SER A 193 -1.85 1.63 6.20
C SER A 193 -0.90 0.70 6.94
N HIS A 194 0.40 1.03 6.95
CA HIS A 194 1.44 0.23 7.62
C HIS A 194 1.16 0.02 9.11
N THR A 195 0.60 1.04 9.78
CA THR A 195 0.28 0.93 11.21
C THR A 195 -0.78 -0.14 11.50
N GLN A 196 -1.56 -0.57 10.51
CA GLN A 196 -2.71 -1.45 10.68
C GLN A 196 -2.37 -2.94 10.60
N PHE A 197 -1.15 -3.30 10.17
CA PHE A 197 -0.71 -4.69 10.08
C PHE A 197 0.11 -5.04 11.34
N THR A 198 -0.43 -5.84 12.24
CA THR A 198 0.12 -6.08 13.59
C THR A 198 0.74 -7.47 13.75
N GLY A 199 1.49 -7.70 14.82
CA GLY A 199 2.19 -8.98 15.05
C GLY A 199 3.64 -8.96 14.58
N PRO A 200 4.42 -10.03 14.83
CA PRO A 200 5.83 -10.07 14.49
C PRO A 200 6.02 -9.93 12.98
N TRP A 201 6.61 -8.82 12.58
CA TRP A 201 7.03 -8.58 11.20
C TRP A 201 8.41 -9.20 10.96
N SER A 202 8.67 -9.55 9.71
CA SER A 202 10.02 -9.60 9.12
C SER A 202 10.54 -8.20 8.76
N LYS A 203 10.06 -7.13 9.43
CA LYS A 203 10.84 -5.90 9.58
C LYS A 203 11.96 -6.26 10.54
N TRP A 204 12.95 -7.01 10.06
CA TRP A 204 14.20 -7.19 10.77
C TRP A 204 14.65 -5.79 11.10
N GLY A 205 14.67 -5.48 12.40
CA GLY A 205 14.82 -4.11 12.86
C GLY A 205 15.96 -3.45 12.11
N ALA A 206 15.80 -2.16 11.81
CA ALA A 206 16.90 -1.32 11.36
C ALA A 206 17.95 -1.20 12.48
N VAL A 207 18.59 -2.31 12.81
CA VAL A 207 19.72 -2.39 13.71
C VAL A 207 20.90 -2.09 12.80
N SER A 208 21.32 -0.83 12.83
CA SER A 208 22.59 -0.33 12.26
C SER A 208 22.99 -1.05 10.97
N GLY A 209 22.39 -0.64 9.84
CA GLY A 209 22.78 -1.12 8.51
C GLY A 209 22.03 -2.32 7.97
N ASN A 210 21.17 -2.97 8.76
CA ASN A 210 20.28 -4.02 8.29
C ASN A 210 18.92 -3.45 7.94
N ALA A 211 18.38 -3.87 6.82
CA ALA A 211 17.55 -3.00 6.03
C ALA A 211 16.22 -3.67 5.64
N ILE A 212 15.25 -2.84 5.31
CA ILE A 212 13.85 -3.23 5.09
C ILE A 212 13.72 -3.95 3.75
N THR A 213 13.23 -5.18 3.72
CA THR A 213 13.04 -5.92 2.46
C THR A 213 11.82 -5.35 1.72
N TYR A 214 12.04 -4.36 0.88
CA TYR A 214 11.04 -3.86 -0.05
C TYR A 214 11.11 -4.69 -1.33
N GLY A 215 10.01 -4.72 -2.08
CA GLY A 215 9.95 -5.51 -3.29
C GLY A 215 10.86 -4.97 -4.39
N ALA A 216 11.07 -5.79 -5.43
CA ALA A 216 12.00 -5.55 -6.54
C ALA A 216 11.57 -4.41 -7.52
N ASP A 217 11.26 -3.21 -7.03
CA ASP A 217 10.68 -2.09 -7.79
C ASP A 217 11.63 -0.87 -7.96
N GLY A 218 12.79 -0.91 -7.33
CA GLY A 218 13.88 0.05 -7.56
C GLY A 218 13.64 1.47 -7.05
N MET A 219 12.65 1.72 -6.18
CA MET A 219 12.37 3.04 -5.58
C MET A 219 12.73 3.13 -4.08
N HIS A 220 13.07 1.99 -3.45
CA HIS A 220 13.32 1.88 -2.02
C HIS A 220 14.81 1.82 -1.68
N TYR A 221 15.48 2.96 -1.77
CA TYR A 221 16.95 3.05 -1.63
C TYR A 221 17.47 3.03 -0.19
N PHE A 222 16.59 2.97 0.82
CA PHE A 222 16.99 2.96 2.24
C PHE A 222 17.33 1.56 2.77
N SER A 223 17.30 0.57 1.88
CA SER A 223 17.51 -0.81 2.23
C SER A 223 18.79 -1.38 1.62
N ILE A 224 19.82 -1.52 2.44
CA ILE A 224 21.10 -2.18 2.15
C ILE A 224 20.95 -3.72 2.20
N SER A 225 19.72 -4.26 2.22
CA SER A 225 19.47 -5.68 2.43
C SER A 225 18.05 -6.12 1.99
N GLU A 226 17.79 -6.22 0.69
CA GLU A 226 16.77 -7.15 0.17
C GLU A 226 17.23 -8.61 0.33
N LEU A 227 17.91 -8.96 1.44
CA LEU A 227 18.64 -10.22 1.58
C LEU A 227 17.77 -11.45 1.40
N LEU A 228 16.45 -11.35 1.63
CA LEU A 228 15.59 -12.54 1.76
C LEU A 228 14.61 -12.74 0.59
N GLY A 229 14.24 -11.69 -0.14
CA GLY A 229 13.09 -11.74 -1.06
C GLY A 229 11.81 -12.04 -0.29
N ASP A 230 11.16 -11.01 0.29
CA ASP A 230 9.97 -11.19 1.12
C ASP A 230 8.69 -10.76 0.37
N GLN A 231 7.84 -11.72 0.02
CA GLN A 231 6.54 -11.43 -0.61
C GLN A 231 5.61 -10.65 0.33
N GLU A 232 5.73 -10.84 1.65
CA GLU A 232 4.83 -10.18 2.60
C GLU A 232 5.14 -8.69 2.70
N GLY A 233 6.42 -8.32 2.65
CA GLY A 233 6.87 -6.93 2.55
C GLY A 233 6.34 -6.28 1.28
N ALA A 234 6.57 -6.92 0.12
CA ALA A 234 6.08 -6.44 -1.16
C ALA A 234 4.55 -6.28 -1.20
N LEU A 235 3.78 -7.23 -0.66
CA LEU A 235 2.33 -7.10 -0.55
C LEU A 235 1.92 -5.93 0.35
N ASN A 236 2.60 -5.76 1.49
CA ASN A 236 2.23 -4.72 2.45
C ASN A 236 2.42 -3.34 1.84
N GLU A 237 3.60 -3.10 1.25
CA GLU A 237 3.85 -1.86 0.54
C GLU A 237 2.86 -1.65 -0.59
N GLY A 238 2.58 -2.67 -1.41
CA GLY A 238 1.73 -2.41 -2.56
C GLY A 238 0.26 -2.27 -2.22
N LEU A 239 -0.18 -2.85 -1.09
CA LEU A 239 -1.47 -2.52 -0.51
C LEU A 239 -1.49 -1.10 0.08
N ALA A 240 -0.42 -0.66 0.75
CA ALA A 240 -0.29 0.71 1.26
C ALA A 240 -0.30 1.74 0.12
N THR A 241 0.47 1.49 -0.95
CA THR A 241 0.51 2.30 -2.17
C THR A 241 -0.83 2.29 -2.90
N PHE A 242 -1.53 1.15 -2.95
CA PHE A 242 -2.90 1.10 -3.45
C PHE A 242 -3.82 2.04 -2.65
N TYR A 243 -3.76 2.02 -1.32
CA TYR A 243 -4.56 2.94 -0.51
C TYR A 243 -4.19 4.39 -0.83
N GLY A 244 -2.90 4.72 -0.91
CA GLY A 244 -2.43 6.03 -1.35
C GLY A 244 -3.02 6.47 -2.70
N PHE A 245 -3.04 5.57 -3.69
CA PHE A 245 -3.58 5.85 -5.03
C PHE A 245 -5.08 6.13 -5.07
N ILE A 246 -5.84 5.76 -4.03
CA ILE A 246 -7.24 6.20 -3.89
C ILE A 246 -7.34 7.74 -3.89
N MET A 247 -6.30 8.42 -3.41
CA MET A 247 -6.21 9.88 -3.35
C MET A 247 -5.46 10.51 -4.54
N ASN A 248 -4.74 9.71 -5.35
CA ASN A 248 -3.89 10.19 -6.43
C ASN A 248 -4.00 9.32 -7.71
N ASP A 249 -5.13 9.46 -8.43
CA ASP A 249 -5.38 8.71 -9.68
C ASP A 249 -4.28 8.90 -10.74
N SER A 250 -3.58 10.04 -10.75
CA SER A 250 -2.50 10.30 -11.71
C SER A 250 -1.25 9.43 -11.45
N ALA A 251 -0.96 9.11 -10.18
CA ALA A 251 0.12 8.18 -9.85
C ALA A 251 -0.23 6.75 -10.27
N LEU A 252 -1.50 6.35 -10.14
CA LEU A 252 -1.99 5.06 -10.64
C LEU A 252 -1.80 4.92 -12.16
N GLN A 253 -2.14 5.96 -12.94
CA GLN A 253 -1.94 5.92 -14.40
C GLN A 253 -0.48 5.69 -14.76
N LYS A 254 0.46 6.33 -14.02
CA LYS A 254 1.90 6.12 -14.19
C LYS A 254 2.29 4.67 -13.91
N LEU A 255 1.85 4.09 -12.79
CA LEU A 255 2.12 2.68 -12.47
C LEU A 255 1.70 1.75 -13.62
N MET A 256 0.49 1.93 -14.16
CA MET A 256 0.01 1.06 -15.25
C MET A 256 0.89 1.12 -16.50
N THR A 257 1.51 2.28 -16.79
CA THR A 257 2.46 2.39 -17.91
C THR A 257 3.79 1.66 -17.65
N GLU A 258 4.18 1.44 -16.39
CA GLU A 258 5.41 0.71 -16.03
C GLU A 258 5.32 -0.77 -16.40
N PHE A 259 4.15 -1.39 -16.24
CA PHE A 259 3.88 -2.77 -16.66
C PHE A 259 3.97 -2.99 -18.18
N THR A 260 3.85 -1.92 -18.96
CA THR A 260 3.97 -1.92 -20.41
C THR A 260 5.34 -1.40 -20.88
N SER A 261 6.28 -1.14 -19.96
CA SER A 261 7.58 -0.58 -20.32
C SER A 261 8.49 -1.64 -20.95
N THR A 262 9.15 -1.29 -22.06
CA THR A 262 10.22 -2.11 -22.66
C THR A 262 11.57 -1.95 -21.93
N GLY A 263 11.64 -1.05 -20.96
CA GLY A 263 12.81 -0.77 -20.15
C GLY A 263 12.96 -1.70 -18.94
N TYR A 264 14.06 -1.55 -18.22
CA TYR A 264 14.30 -2.25 -16.97
C TYR A 264 13.44 -1.66 -15.85
N ARG A 265 12.58 -2.47 -15.25
CA ARG A 265 11.61 -2.07 -14.21
C ARG A 265 11.53 -3.00 -13.02
N TYR A 266 12.18 -4.16 -13.09
CA TYR A 266 12.30 -5.07 -11.97
C TYR A 266 13.77 -5.10 -11.54
N PHE A 267 14.05 -4.80 -10.28
CA PHE A 267 15.41 -4.64 -9.76
C PHE A 267 15.61 -5.52 -8.54
N VAL A 268 16.69 -6.30 -8.52
CA VAL A 268 17.04 -7.17 -7.40
C VAL A 268 18.42 -6.79 -6.90
N GLU A 269 18.55 -6.54 -5.59
CA GLU A 269 19.87 -6.31 -5.00
C GLU A 269 20.79 -7.52 -5.19
N GLY A 270 22.06 -7.28 -5.53
CA GLY A 270 23.03 -8.34 -5.80
C GLY A 270 23.33 -9.27 -4.63
N ARG A 271 23.02 -8.88 -3.39
CA ARG A 271 23.14 -9.72 -2.18
C ARG A 271 21.82 -10.44 -1.81
N SER A 272 20.73 -10.18 -2.52
CA SER A 272 19.44 -10.83 -2.29
C SER A 272 19.49 -12.33 -2.56
N VAL A 273 18.76 -13.14 -1.77
CA VAL A 273 18.48 -14.55 -2.09
C VAL A 273 17.83 -14.69 -3.48
N LEU A 274 17.00 -13.72 -3.90
CA LEU A 274 16.40 -13.73 -5.23
C LEU A 274 17.46 -13.62 -6.34
N ALA A 275 18.53 -12.84 -6.12
CA ALA A 275 19.62 -12.70 -7.09
C ALA A 275 20.39 -14.00 -7.33
N GLY A 276 20.41 -14.89 -6.32
CA GLY A 276 21.00 -16.22 -6.41
C GLY A 276 20.09 -17.29 -7.03
N SER A 277 18.81 -16.99 -7.28
CA SER A 277 17.90 -17.94 -7.89
C SER A 277 18.29 -18.26 -9.33
N ARG A 278 18.20 -19.54 -9.71
CA ARG A 278 18.65 -20.00 -11.03
C ARG A 278 17.81 -19.37 -12.14
N GLU A 279 16.49 -19.27 -11.97
CA GLU A 279 15.63 -18.75 -13.03
C GLU A 279 15.93 -17.27 -13.30
N LEU A 280 16.04 -16.42 -12.28
CA LEU A 280 16.42 -15.01 -12.46
C LEU A 280 17.85 -14.87 -12.97
N TYR A 281 18.79 -15.65 -12.44
CA TYR A 281 20.19 -15.58 -12.88
C TYR A 281 20.37 -15.93 -14.35
N SER A 282 19.50 -16.80 -14.89
CA SER A 282 19.54 -17.28 -16.27
C SER A 282 18.86 -16.37 -17.30
N VAL A 283 18.18 -15.29 -16.88
CA VAL A 283 17.54 -14.35 -17.80
C VAL A 283 18.60 -13.67 -18.69
N ALA A 284 18.55 -13.93 -19.99
CA ALA A 284 19.59 -13.50 -20.94
C ALA A 284 19.72 -11.97 -21.04
N ALA A 285 18.60 -11.24 -20.95
CA ALA A 285 18.56 -9.79 -21.01
C ALA A 285 18.90 -9.10 -19.68
N ARG A 286 19.21 -9.85 -18.62
CA ARG A 286 19.56 -9.29 -17.30
C ARG A 286 20.75 -8.35 -17.40
N ARG A 287 20.64 -7.16 -16.78
CA ARG A 287 21.73 -6.20 -16.68
C ARG A 287 22.22 -6.09 -15.24
N ARG A 288 23.53 -6.24 -15.03
CA ARG A 288 24.17 -5.86 -13.75
C ARG A 288 24.54 -4.39 -13.79
N THR A 289 24.21 -3.63 -12.74
CA THR A 289 24.60 -2.22 -12.61
C THR A 289 24.78 -1.82 -11.15
N THR A 290 25.16 -0.57 -10.91
CA THR A 290 25.32 0.02 -9.58
C THR A 290 24.11 0.89 -9.30
N LEU A 291 23.61 0.81 -8.07
CA LEU A 291 22.55 1.68 -7.59
C LEU A 291 23.06 3.11 -7.46
N THR A 292 22.35 4.08 -8.03
CA THR A 292 22.71 5.50 -7.95
C THR A 292 21.61 6.32 -7.28
N ASP A 293 21.98 7.41 -6.62
CA ASP A 293 21.02 8.45 -6.19
C ASP A 293 20.47 9.25 -7.39
N ALA A 294 19.63 10.25 -7.12
CA ALA A 294 19.01 11.08 -8.14
C ALA A 294 20.03 11.95 -8.89
N GLU A 295 21.18 12.20 -8.27
CA GLU A 295 22.32 12.96 -8.79
C GLU A 295 23.32 12.08 -9.55
N GLY A 296 23.12 10.75 -9.56
CA GLY A 296 23.95 9.79 -10.27
C GLY A 296 25.16 9.28 -9.49
N HIS A 297 25.27 9.56 -8.19
CA HIS A 297 26.33 9.02 -7.35
C HIS A 297 26.03 7.58 -6.94
N ALA A 298 27.05 6.73 -6.94
CA ALA A 298 26.94 5.35 -6.47
C ALA A 298 26.58 5.31 -4.99
N GLN A 299 25.55 4.54 -4.65
CA GLN A 299 25.20 4.25 -3.27
C GLN A 299 26.10 3.13 -2.74
N GLN A 300 26.44 3.18 -1.45
CA GLN A 300 27.42 2.29 -0.83
C GLN A 300 26.89 1.60 0.43
N TYR A 301 27.44 0.42 0.72
CA TYR A 301 27.18 -0.30 1.96
C TYR A 301 27.77 0.44 3.17
N GLU A 302 27.19 0.23 4.36
CA GLU A 302 27.81 0.60 5.63
C GLU A 302 29.07 -0.27 5.82
N GLY A 303 30.25 0.30 5.55
CA GLY A 303 31.52 -0.43 5.45
C GLY A 303 32.23 -0.30 4.10
N GLY A 304 31.61 0.37 3.12
CA GLY A 304 32.18 0.68 1.82
C GLY A 304 31.84 -0.34 0.74
N GLY A 305 32.05 0.08 -0.52
CA GLY A 305 31.72 -0.69 -1.71
C GLY A 305 30.33 -0.37 -2.24
N ASP A 306 30.21 -0.36 -3.56
CA ASP A 306 28.99 0.06 -4.25
C ASP A 306 27.90 -1.01 -4.20
N ILE A 307 26.65 -0.57 -4.04
CA ILE A 307 25.49 -1.44 -4.07
C ILE A 307 25.24 -1.90 -5.51
N THR A 308 25.48 -3.20 -5.76
CA THR A 308 25.17 -3.84 -7.04
C THR A 308 23.70 -4.20 -7.11
N ILE A 309 23.07 -3.95 -8.26
CA ILE A 309 21.70 -4.41 -8.59
C ILE A 309 21.70 -5.21 -9.90
N PHE A 310 20.77 -6.15 -10.00
CA PHE A 310 20.40 -6.83 -11.23
C PHE A 310 19.07 -6.26 -11.72
N ALA A 311 19.07 -5.69 -12.91
CA ALA A 311 17.93 -5.08 -13.54
C ALA A 311 17.36 -6.01 -14.64
N TYR A 312 16.04 -6.13 -14.68
CA TYR A 312 15.29 -6.97 -15.61
C TYR A 312 14.18 -6.14 -16.28
N LYS A 313 13.87 -6.44 -17.54
CA LYS A 313 12.59 -6.01 -18.11
C LYS A 313 11.48 -6.77 -17.40
N TRP A 314 10.36 -6.12 -17.18
CA TRP A 314 9.21 -6.72 -16.50
C TRP A 314 8.72 -8.01 -17.20
N SER A 315 8.73 -8.02 -18.53
CA SER A 315 8.36 -9.17 -19.38
C SER A 315 9.28 -10.39 -19.26
N ASP A 316 10.52 -10.19 -18.84
CA ASP A 316 11.56 -11.23 -18.88
C ASP A 316 11.66 -11.98 -17.54
N VAL A 317 10.96 -11.50 -16.51
CA VAL A 317 10.95 -12.08 -15.18
C VAL A 317 9.95 -13.23 -15.12
N PRO A 318 10.35 -14.43 -14.63
CA PRO A 318 9.41 -15.52 -14.42
C PRO A 318 8.31 -15.11 -13.44
N GLY A 319 7.06 -15.50 -13.74
CA GLY A 319 5.88 -14.92 -13.08
C GLY A 319 5.84 -15.07 -11.56
N PHE A 320 6.38 -16.16 -11.02
CA PHE A 320 6.47 -16.36 -9.56
C PHE A 320 7.26 -15.23 -8.86
N TYR A 321 8.34 -14.75 -9.47
CA TYR A 321 9.17 -13.69 -8.89
C TYR A 321 8.49 -12.32 -8.91
N LEU A 322 7.52 -12.11 -9.79
CA LEU A 322 6.74 -10.86 -9.80
C LEU A 322 5.90 -10.68 -8.54
N LEU A 323 5.60 -11.75 -7.78
CA LEU A 323 4.93 -11.66 -6.47
C LEU A 323 5.76 -10.93 -5.41
N PHE A 324 7.07 -10.78 -5.62
CA PHE A 324 8.00 -10.11 -4.72
C PHE A 324 8.19 -8.63 -5.09
N ALA A 325 7.42 -8.10 -6.03
CA ALA A 325 7.42 -6.68 -6.36
C ALA A 325 6.18 -5.99 -5.79
N GLU A 326 6.40 -4.85 -5.13
CA GLU A 326 5.33 -3.98 -4.64
C GLU A 326 4.33 -3.66 -5.74
N SER A 327 4.86 -3.22 -6.89
CA SER A 327 4.08 -2.80 -8.06
C SER A 327 3.06 -3.85 -8.49
N THR A 328 3.37 -5.15 -8.41
CA THR A 328 2.45 -6.24 -8.73
C THR A 328 1.21 -6.22 -7.85
N SER A 329 1.38 -6.09 -6.53
CA SER A 329 0.25 -6.05 -5.61
C SER A 329 -0.52 -4.73 -5.71
N THR A 330 0.17 -3.60 -5.89
CA THR A 330 -0.47 -2.30 -6.18
C THR A 330 -1.35 -2.37 -7.42
N ALA A 331 -0.82 -2.94 -8.52
CA ALA A 331 -1.55 -3.12 -9.76
C ALA A 331 -2.76 -4.05 -9.58
N PHE A 332 -2.57 -5.20 -8.91
CA PHE A 332 -3.66 -6.13 -8.62
C PHE A 332 -4.84 -5.45 -7.91
N PHE A 333 -4.59 -4.76 -6.79
CA PHE A 333 -5.65 -4.10 -6.01
C PHE A 333 -6.27 -2.94 -6.78
N SER A 334 -5.46 -2.17 -7.52
CA SER A 334 -5.93 -1.03 -8.31
C SER A 334 -6.79 -1.45 -9.50
N ILE A 335 -6.38 -2.49 -10.23
CA ILE A 335 -7.15 -3.09 -11.31
C ILE A 335 -8.47 -3.62 -10.74
N PHE A 336 -8.41 -4.39 -9.65
CA PHE A 336 -9.61 -4.92 -9.04
C PHE A 336 -10.59 -3.81 -8.65
N ARG A 337 -10.14 -2.78 -7.92
CA ARG A 337 -10.99 -1.66 -7.51
C ARG A 337 -11.64 -0.94 -8.69
N ASN A 338 -10.88 -0.71 -9.76
CA ASN A 338 -11.32 0.13 -10.87
C ASN A 338 -12.08 -0.63 -11.97
N ARG A 339 -11.98 -1.97 -12.01
CA ARG A 339 -12.48 -2.76 -13.15
C ARG A 339 -13.46 -3.88 -12.81
N SER A 340 -13.58 -4.28 -11.53
CA SER A 340 -14.49 -5.35 -11.13
C SER A 340 -15.96 -4.92 -11.19
N TYR A 341 -16.30 -3.83 -10.51
CA TYR A 341 -17.67 -3.30 -10.41
C TYR A 341 -17.71 -1.83 -10.83
N GLN A 342 -18.87 -1.35 -11.28
CA GLN A 342 -19.06 0.07 -11.58
C GLN A 342 -18.93 0.93 -10.32
N ASN A 343 -19.43 0.43 -9.18
CA ASN A 343 -19.24 1.09 -7.89
C ASN A 343 -17.89 0.68 -7.27
N LYS A 344 -16.93 1.61 -7.29
CA LYS A 344 -15.59 1.43 -6.71
C LYS A 344 -15.63 1.16 -5.19
N ASP A 345 -16.66 1.60 -4.48
CA ASP A 345 -16.80 1.37 -3.04
C ASP A 345 -17.17 -0.08 -2.74
N THR A 346 -17.93 -0.74 -3.63
CA THR A 346 -18.19 -2.18 -3.54
C THR A 346 -16.86 -2.94 -3.58
N ALA A 347 -16.02 -2.68 -4.58
CA ALA A 347 -14.72 -3.33 -4.72
C ALA A 347 -13.77 -2.97 -3.56
N LEU A 348 -13.72 -1.70 -3.15
CA LEU A 348 -12.91 -1.26 -2.01
C LEU A 348 -13.33 -1.93 -0.71
N SER A 349 -14.63 -2.17 -0.49
CA SER A 349 -15.12 -2.88 0.69
C SER A 349 -14.60 -4.33 0.75
N MET A 350 -14.47 -5.00 -0.40
CA MET A 350 -13.92 -6.35 -0.49
C MET A 350 -12.41 -6.36 -0.21
N ILE A 351 -11.66 -5.38 -0.75
CA ILE A 351 -10.23 -5.22 -0.44
C ILE A 351 -10.03 -4.96 1.06
N ARG A 352 -10.86 -4.09 1.67
CA ARG A 352 -10.78 -3.81 3.11
C ARG A 352 -11.08 -5.01 3.97
N TYR A 353 -12.08 -5.82 3.59
CA TYR A 353 -12.36 -7.08 4.28
C TYR A 353 -11.15 -8.03 4.23
N THR A 354 -10.52 -8.13 3.07
CA THR A 354 -9.28 -8.90 2.88
C THR A 354 -8.13 -8.35 3.72
N SER A 355 -7.86 -7.04 3.67
CA SER A 355 -6.85 -6.36 4.49
C SER A 355 -7.07 -6.59 5.98
N THR A 356 -8.32 -6.56 6.44
CA THR A 356 -8.68 -6.83 7.84
C THR A 356 -8.33 -8.25 8.26
N ALA A 357 -8.53 -9.24 7.37
CA ALA A 357 -8.19 -10.63 7.64
C ALA A 357 -6.67 -10.89 7.66
N MET A 358 -5.89 -10.12 6.88
CA MET A 358 -4.43 -10.23 6.81
C MET A 358 -3.70 -9.49 7.94
N SER A 359 -4.36 -8.49 8.54
CA SER A 359 -3.76 -7.61 9.54
C SER A 359 -3.12 -8.36 10.73
N PRO A 360 -3.81 -9.27 11.44
CA PRO A 360 -3.24 -9.89 12.64
C PRO A 360 -2.34 -11.10 12.35
N GLU A 361 -2.39 -11.67 11.14
CA GLU A 361 -1.78 -12.98 10.87
C GLU A 361 -0.84 -12.92 9.66
N ARG A 362 0.45 -13.05 9.94
CA ARG A 362 1.53 -13.00 8.95
C ARG A 362 1.33 -13.99 7.79
N ARG A 363 0.92 -15.23 8.09
CA ARG A 363 0.72 -16.31 7.10
C ARG A 363 -0.35 -16.02 6.04
N LYS A 364 -1.15 -14.98 6.24
CA LYS A 364 -2.20 -14.53 5.32
C LYS A 364 -1.75 -13.38 4.42
N ARG A 365 -0.55 -12.83 4.62
CA ARG A 365 -0.04 -11.65 3.89
C ARG A 365 0.60 -12.02 2.57
N PHE A 366 -0.18 -12.67 1.71
CA PHE A 366 0.24 -13.05 0.37
C PHE A 366 -0.83 -12.65 -0.65
N LEU A 367 -0.40 -12.34 -1.87
CA LEU A 367 -1.31 -11.86 -2.92
C LEU A 367 -2.33 -12.94 -3.32
N SER A 368 -1.96 -14.22 -3.29
CA SER A 368 -2.90 -15.33 -3.54
C SER A 368 -3.93 -15.51 -2.42
N TYR A 369 -3.58 -15.23 -1.15
CA TYR A 369 -4.58 -15.14 -0.07
C TYR A 369 -5.53 -13.97 -0.31
N ALA A 370 -5.00 -12.81 -0.72
CA ALA A 370 -5.85 -11.67 -1.05
C ALA A 370 -6.84 -11.99 -2.18
N CYS A 371 -6.37 -12.69 -3.22
CA CYS A 371 -7.17 -13.20 -4.33
C CYS A 371 -8.30 -14.14 -3.85
N ASN A 372 -7.99 -15.12 -3.01
CA ASN A 372 -8.97 -16.02 -2.38
C ASN A 372 -10.09 -15.24 -1.67
N ARG A 373 -9.71 -14.32 -0.79
CA ARG A 373 -10.66 -13.59 0.06
C ARG A 373 -11.55 -12.64 -0.73
N ILE A 374 -10.98 -11.99 -1.74
CA ILE A 374 -11.74 -11.17 -2.68
C ILE A 374 -12.74 -12.05 -3.44
N ALA A 375 -12.32 -13.19 -3.99
CA ALA A 375 -13.20 -14.09 -4.71
C ALA A 375 -14.37 -14.59 -3.85
N LEU A 376 -14.12 -14.96 -2.58
CA LEU A 376 -15.19 -15.31 -1.62
C LEU A 376 -16.19 -14.16 -1.44
N LYS A 377 -15.72 -12.92 -1.29
CA LYS A 377 -16.62 -11.77 -1.14
C LYS A 377 -17.39 -11.41 -2.40
N MET A 378 -16.80 -11.67 -3.56
CA MET A 378 -17.51 -11.55 -4.83
C MET A 378 -18.62 -12.58 -4.94
N GLU A 379 -18.38 -13.85 -4.57
CA GLU A 379 -19.44 -14.88 -4.56
C GLU A 379 -20.57 -14.51 -3.60
N GLU A 380 -20.25 -14.03 -2.39
CA GLU A 380 -21.26 -13.54 -1.45
C GLU A 380 -22.07 -12.37 -2.03
N TYR A 381 -21.40 -11.39 -2.63
CA TYR A 381 -22.05 -10.22 -3.22
C TYR A 381 -22.93 -10.60 -4.41
N ASN A 382 -22.40 -11.37 -5.38
CA ASN A 382 -23.11 -11.82 -6.58
C ASN A 382 -24.36 -12.65 -6.24
N ASN A 383 -24.31 -13.41 -5.14
CA ASN A 383 -25.44 -14.18 -4.62
C ASN A 383 -26.39 -13.38 -3.70
N SER A 384 -26.09 -12.11 -3.42
CA SER A 384 -27.02 -11.22 -2.71
C SER A 384 -28.07 -10.63 -3.66
N ALA A 385 -29.15 -10.05 -3.10
CA ALA A 385 -30.13 -9.34 -3.91
C ALA A 385 -29.53 -8.12 -4.64
N ALA A 386 -28.61 -7.41 -3.97
CA ALA A 386 -27.92 -6.25 -4.55
C ALA A 386 -27.01 -6.66 -5.72
N GLY A 387 -26.18 -7.69 -5.55
CA GLY A 387 -25.30 -8.15 -6.64
C GLY A 387 -26.04 -8.83 -7.79
N ARG A 388 -27.18 -9.47 -7.54
CA ARG A 388 -28.07 -9.94 -8.64
C ARG A 388 -28.68 -8.78 -9.44
N ALA A 389 -28.92 -7.64 -8.81
CA ALA A 389 -29.44 -6.44 -9.46
C ALA A 389 -28.31 -5.57 -10.09
N ASP A 390 -27.05 -5.80 -9.72
CA ASP A 390 -25.92 -5.08 -10.29
C ASP A 390 -25.63 -5.55 -11.72
N ALA A 391 -25.98 -4.72 -12.70
CA ALA A 391 -25.72 -4.98 -14.11
C ALA A 391 -24.22 -5.02 -14.46
N SER A 392 -23.36 -4.48 -13.60
CA SER A 392 -21.91 -4.47 -13.76
C SER A 392 -21.22 -5.70 -13.15
N ARG A 393 -21.98 -6.60 -12.49
CA ARG A 393 -21.44 -7.77 -11.80
C ARG A 393 -20.49 -8.58 -12.68
N ILE A 394 -19.44 -9.10 -12.05
CA ILE A 394 -18.37 -9.84 -12.70
C ILE A 394 -18.09 -11.12 -11.91
N SER A 395 -17.64 -12.16 -12.60
CA SER A 395 -17.32 -13.44 -11.98
C SER A 395 -16.25 -13.32 -10.88
N SER A 396 -16.39 -14.13 -9.82
CA SER A 396 -15.34 -14.33 -8.82
C SER A 396 -14.07 -15.02 -9.36
N LEU A 397 -14.06 -15.44 -10.63
CA LEU A 397 -12.84 -15.83 -11.38
C LEU A 397 -11.90 -14.64 -11.62
N PHE A 398 -12.45 -13.43 -11.67
CA PHE A 398 -11.72 -12.21 -12.04
C PHE A 398 -10.44 -11.96 -11.22
N PRO A 399 -10.43 -12.01 -9.87
CA PRO A 399 -9.20 -11.81 -9.11
C PRO A 399 -8.11 -12.83 -9.48
N PHE A 400 -8.44 -14.11 -9.72
CA PHE A 400 -7.44 -15.11 -10.14
C PHE A 400 -6.86 -14.78 -11.51
N ALA A 401 -7.72 -14.38 -12.46
CA ALA A 401 -7.30 -13.96 -13.79
C ALA A 401 -6.45 -12.68 -13.77
N VAL A 402 -6.75 -11.73 -12.88
CA VAL A 402 -5.94 -10.51 -12.70
C VAL A 402 -4.58 -10.85 -12.10
N LEU A 403 -4.51 -11.73 -11.10
CA LEU A 403 -3.23 -12.18 -10.52
C LEU A 403 -2.35 -12.84 -11.58
N ASP A 404 -2.91 -13.71 -12.41
CA ASP A 404 -2.17 -14.29 -13.52
C ASP A 404 -1.78 -13.22 -14.56
N LEU A 405 -2.64 -12.26 -14.88
CA LEU A 405 -2.29 -11.20 -15.81
C LEU A 405 -1.11 -10.34 -15.33
N VAL A 406 -1.12 -9.88 -14.08
CA VAL A 406 -0.02 -9.06 -13.50
C VAL A 406 1.28 -9.84 -13.35
N THR A 407 1.21 -11.18 -13.42
CA THR A 407 2.37 -12.08 -13.47
C THR A 407 2.59 -12.70 -14.87
N HIS A 408 1.95 -12.13 -15.90
CA HIS A 408 2.01 -12.53 -17.31
C HIS A 408 1.68 -14.01 -17.60
N PHE A 409 0.85 -14.64 -16.77
CA PHE A 409 0.58 -16.08 -16.79
C PHE A 409 1.88 -16.89 -16.69
N GLY A 410 2.89 -16.32 -16.01
CA GLY A 410 4.24 -16.86 -15.91
C GLY A 410 4.41 -17.89 -14.79
N MET A 411 3.42 -18.07 -13.90
CA MET A 411 3.37 -19.18 -12.97
C MET A 411 2.80 -20.44 -13.64
N THR A 412 3.36 -21.59 -13.33
CA THR A 412 2.73 -22.88 -13.61
C THR A 412 1.50 -23.08 -12.72
N ASP A 413 0.62 -24.02 -13.08
CA ASP A 413 -0.53 -24.38 -12.24
C ASP A 413 -0.06 -24.85 -10.86
N ASP A 414 1.01 -25.63 -10.81
CA ASP A 414 1.58 -26.15 -9.56
C ASP A 414 2.16 -25.04 -8.69
N GLU A 415 2.89 -24.08 -9.27
CA GLU A 415 3.42 -22.93 -8.51
C GLU A 415 2.30 -22.08 -7.94
N PHE A 416 1.27 -21.75 -8.74
CA PHE A 416 0.16 -20.94 -8.27
C PHE A 416 -0.65 -21.68 -7.18
N GLN A 417 -0.96 -22.95 -7.38
CA GLN A 417 -1.66 -23.74 -6.36
C GLN A 417 -0.82 -23.95 -5.09
N ALA A 418 0.49 -24.13 -5.22
CA ALA A 418 1.39 -24.27 -4.08
C ALA A 418 1.50 -22.98 -3.27
N ASP A 419 1.62 -21.82 -3.95
CA ASP A 419 1.59 -20.52 -3.31
C ASP A 419 0.27 -20.32 -2.57
N TYR A 420 -0.86 -20.56 -3.25
CA TYR A 420 -2.19 -20.49 -2.63
C TYR A 420 -2.31 -21.35 -1.37
N ARG A 421 -1.89 -22.64 -1.44
CA ARG A 421 -2.00 -23.59 -0.32
C ARG A 421 -1.10 -23.22 0.86
N ARG A 422 0.04 -22.55 0.61
CA ARG A 422 0.95 -22.07 1.66
C ARG A 422 0.29 -21.06 2.60
N ASN A 423 -0.72 -20.34 2.11
CA ASN A 423 -1.25 -19.16 2.75
C ASN A 423 -2.49 -19.42 3.62
N TYR A 424 -2.73 -20.69 3.98
CA TYR A 424 -3.75 -21.14 4.95
C TYR A 424 -5.12 -20.46 4.73
N ALA A 425 -5.70 -20.61 3.54
CA ALA A 425 -7.03 -20.09 3.26
C ALA A 425 -8.06 -20.68 4.22
N ASP A 426 -8.86 -19.81 4.87
CA ASP A 426 -9.90 -20.26 5.82
C ASP A 426 -11.00 -21.07 5.09
N ARG A 427 -11.15 -20.85 3.78
CA ARG A 427 -12.10 -21.51 2.88
C ARG A 427 -11.70 -21.28 1.43
N ASP A 428 -11.96 -22.25 0.55
CA ASP A 428 -11.81 -22.09 -0.89
C ASP A 428 -13.10 -21.57 -1.54
N PRO A 429 -13.06 -20.51 -2.38
CA PRO A 429 -14.19 -20.09 -3.20
C PRO A 429 -14.43 -21.11 -4.31
N ARG A 430 -15.67 -21.18 -4.81
CA ARG A 430 -15.98 -22.00 -6.00
C ARG A 430 -15.10 -21.61 -7.19
N ALA A 431 -14.83 -20.31 -7.32
CA ALA A 431 -13.93 -19.76 -8.33
C ALA A 431 -12.53 -20.38 -8.33
N PHE A 432 -11.99 -20.84 -7.20
CA PHE A 432 -10.64 -21.41 -7.20
C PHE A 432 -10.59 -22.68 -8.07
N ALA A 433 -11.48 -23.63 -7.84
CA ALA A 433 -11.55 -24.85 -8.63
C ALA A 433 -11.93 -24.56 -10.10
N GLU A 434 -12.93 -23.70 -10.31
CA GLU A 434 -13.38 -23.34 -11.67
C GLU A 434 -12.29 -22.61 -12.46
N TYR A 435 -11.47 -21.78 -11.80
CA TYR A 435 -10.40 -21.05 -12.46
C TYR A 435 -9.41 -21.99 -13.13
N PHE A 436 -8.93 -23.03 -12.45
CA PHE A 436 -7.96 -23.95 -13.04
C PHE A 436 -8.55 -24.80 -14.18
N THR A 437 -9.86 -25.06 -14.19
CA THR A 437 -10.50 -25.69 -15.36
C THR A 437 -10.56 -24.77 -16.58
N ARG A 438 -10.51 -23.44 -16.37
CA ARG A 438 -10.67 -22.40 -17.38
C ARG A 438 -9.36 -21.66 -17.71
N ARG A 439 -8.32 -21.81 -16.89
CA ARG A 439 -7.08 -21.02 -16.92
C ARG A 439 -6.41 -21.07 -18.28
N ALA A 440 -6.28 -22.26 -18.87
CA ALA A 440 -5.71 -22.45 -20.20
C ALA A 440 -6.49 -21.69 -21.29
N ALA A 441 -7.82 -21.71 -21.22
CA ALA A 441 -8.68 -20.99 -22.16
C ALA A 441 -8.54 -19.47 -21.97
N ILE A 442 -8.54 -18.97 -20.73
CA ILE A 442 -8.33 -17.55 -20.43
C ILE A 442 -6.95 -17.10 -20.93
N ARG A 443 -5.90 -17.87 -20.64
CA ARG A 443 -4.52 -17.60 -21.12
C ARG A 443 -4.48 -17.51 -22.63
N ALA A 444 -5.11 -18.45 -23.34
CA ALA A 444 -5.15 -18.45 -24.80
C ALA A 444 -5.78 -17.19 -25.39
N LEU A 445 -6.80 -16.60 -24.72
CA LEU A 445 -7.45 -15.36 -25.16
C LEU A 445 -6.51 -14.15 -25.12
N VAL A 446 -5.54 -14.13 -24.19
CA VAL A 446 -4.67 -12.96 -23.96
C VAL A 446 -3.21 -13.18 -24.36
N GLN A 447 -2.84 -14.39 -24.76
CA GLN A 447 -1.43 -14.76 -25.01
C GLN A 447 -0.76 -13.87 -26.05
N ALA A 448 -1.49 -13.46 -27.10
CA ALA A 448 -0.95 -12.57 -28.14
C ALA A 448 -0.68 -11.15 -27.61
N ASP A 449 -1.46 -10.68 -26.64
CA ASP A 449 -1.28 -9.36 -26.02
C ASP A 449 -0.15 -9.38 -24.99
N ILE A 450 -0.03 -10.47 -24.23
CA ILE A 450 1.05 -10.71 -23.26
C ILE A 450 2.40 -10.88 -23.96
N ASN A 451 2.45 -11.55 -25.11
CA ASN A 451 3.70 -11.76 -25.87
C ASN A 451 4.12 -10.57 -26.73
N ALA A 452 3.35 -9.48 -26.74
CA ALA A 452 3.72 -8.28 -27.47
C ALA A 452 4.88 -7.54 -26.77
N ASP A 453 5.71 -6.83 -27.54
CA ASP A 453 6.77 -5.96 -27.02
C ASP A 453 6.56 -4.52 -27.56
N PRO A 454 6.07 -3.57 -26.74
CA PRO A 454 5.66 -3.73 -25.34
C PRO A 454 4.40 -4.59 -25.14
N ILE A 455 4.23 -5.12 -23.92
CA ILE A 455 3.03 -5.86 -23.51
C ILE A 455 1.79 -4.99 -23.72
N ARG A 456 0.76 -5.54 -24.38
CA ARG A 456 -0.54 -4.89 -24.61
C ARG A 456 -1.47 -5.11 -23.42
N PHE A 457 -1.06 -4.62 -22.25
CA PHE A 457 -1.67 -4.96 -20.96
C PHE A 457 -3.17 -4.59 -20.88
N ASP A 458 -3.54 -3.39 -21.35
CA ASP A 458 -4.93 -2.92 -21.31
C ASP A 458 -5.85 -3.78 -22.20
N GLN A 459 -5.38 -4.22 -23.37
CA GLN A 459 -6.13 -5.12 -24.26
C GLN A 459 -6.33 -6.49 -23.60
N ALA A 460 -5.27 -7.07 -23.02
CA ALA A 460 -5.35 -8.32 -22.29
C ALA A 460 -6.34 -8.23 -21.10
N LEU A 461 -6.25 -7.15 -20.32
CA LEU A 461 -7.16 -6.88 -19.21
C LEU A 461 -8.61 -6.74 -19.68
N GLN A 462 -8.87 -5.99 -20.74
CA GLN A 462 -10.22 -5.83 -21.28
C GLN A 462 -10.79 -7.17 -21.77
N THR A 463 -9.97 -8.02 -22.38
CA THR A 463 -10.35 -9.38 -22.79
C THR A 463 -10.74 -10.24 -21.58
N ILE A 464 -9.96 -10.21 -20.49
CA ILE A 464 -10.29 -10.91 -19.25
C ILE A 464 -11.59 -10.38 -18.62
N ILE A 465 -11.78 -9.06 -18.59
CA ILE A 465 -13.02 -8.43 -18.09
C ILE A 465 -14.22 -8.92 -18.91
N ASN A 466 -14.12 -8.90 -20.23
CA ASN A 466 -15.19 -9.35 -21.11
C ASN A 466 -15.52 -10.83 -20.88
N TYR A 467 -14.51 -11.69 -20.74
CA TYR A 467 -14.69 -13.10 -20.40
C TYR A 467 -15.42 -13.26 -19.05
N CYS A 468 -14.98 -12.56 -18.00
CA CYS A 468 -15.54 -12.68 -16.65
C CYS A 468 -16.94 -12.06 -16.50
N LYS A 469 -17.37 -11.21 -17.44
CA LYS A 469 -18.73 -10.61 -17.47
C LYS A 469 -19.75 -11.45 -18.24
N GLN A 470 -19.33 -12.50 -18.95
CA GLN A 470 -20.27 -13.37 -19.65
C GLN A 470 -21.21 -14.07 -18.64
N PRO A 471 -22.54 -14.09 -18.86
CA PRO A 471 -23.49 -14.67 -17.91
C PRO A 471 -23.16 -16.11 -17.48
N ALA A 472 -22.65 -16.94 -18.40
CA ALA A 472 -22.27 -18.33 -18.13
C ALA A 472 -21.03 -18.48 -17.22
N ASN A 473 -20.29 -17.39 -17.01
CA ASN A 473 -19.06 -17.38 -16.22
C ASN A 473 -19.26 -16.72 -14.86
N ILE A 474 -20.39 -16.07 -14.60
CA ILE A 474 -20.67 -15.40 -13.33
C ILE A 474 -20.98 -16.46 -12.26
N LEU A 475 -20.10 -16.53 -11.26
CA LEU A 475 -20.21 -17.39 -10.09
C LEU A 475 -20.76 -16.62 -8.89
#